data_AF-A0AAV5NL25-F1
#
_entry.id   AF-A0AAV5NL25-F1
#
_cell.length_a   1.000
_cell.length_b   1.000
_cell.length_c   1.000
_cell.angle_alpha   90.00
_cell.angle_beta   90.00
_cell.angle_gamma   90.00
#
_symmetry.space_group_name_H-M   'P 1'
#
loop_
_entity.id
_entity.type
_entity.pdbx_description
1 polymer ?
#
loop_
_entity_poly.entity_id
_entity_poly.type
_entity_poly.pdbx_seq_one_letter_code
_entity_poly.pdbx_strand_id
1 'polypeptide(L)' 'MIINRIFKLKKLQAGTERYGDCEICDKHVDRTFLLSVSNIAVVHGVEHILNGPLLFGHKKCLSMVTCDKGASIC' A
#
# COMPACT_ATOMS: atom_id res chain seq x y z
N MET A 1 5.61 -9.68 -18.02
CA MET A 1 5.39 -10.63 -16.90
C MET A 1 5.64 -9.90 -15.59
N ILE A 2 4.74 -9.98 -14.60
CA ILE A 2 5.00 -9.41 -13.26
C ILE A 2 5.82 -10.43 -12.49
N ILE A 3 7.00 -10.04 -12.05
CA ILE A 3 7.99 -10.97 -11.48
C ILE A 3 8.06 -10.79 -9.96
N ASN A 4 7.80 -9.58 -9.45
CA ASN A 4 7.86 -9.30 -8.03
C ASN A 4 6.85 -8.23 -7.61
N ARG A 5 6.31 -8.37 -6.39
CA ARG A 5 5.41 -7.40 -5.76
C ARG A 5 5.98 -6.99 -4.42
N ILE A 6 6.29 -5.72 -4.27
CA ILE A 6 6.79 -5.14 -3.02
C ILE A 6 5.69 -4.28 -2.43
N PHE A 7 5.29 -4.59 -1.20
CA PHE A 7 4.36 -3.77 -0.43
C PHE A 7 5.14 -2.80 0.44
N LYS A 8 4.77 -1.53 0.39
CA LYS A 8 5.38 -0.46 1.20
C LYS A 8 4.31 0.24 2.00
N LEU A 9 4.46 0.24 3.32
CA LEU A 9 3.62 1.00 4.22
C LEU A 9 4.34 2.32 4.56
N LYS A 10 3.76 3.45 4.15
CA LYS A 10 4.27 4.78 4.47
C LYS A 10 3.34 5.45 5.46
N LYS A 11 3.88 5.94 6.58
CA LYS A 11 3.14 6.83 7.48
C LYS A 11 3.02 8.20 6.83
N LEU A 12 1.81 8.72 6.70
CA LEU A 12 1.58 10.10 6.27
C LEU A 12 1.70 11.02 7.51
N GLN A 13 2.34 12.17 7.35
CA GLN A 13 2.41 13.15 8.44
C GLN A 13 1.07 13.89 8.54
N ALA A 14 0.67 14.25 9.75
CA ALA A 14 -0.50 15.10 9.97
C ALA A 14 -0.26 16.44 9.26
N GLY A 15 -1.21 16.87 8.43
CA GLY A 15 -1.14 18.11 7.64
C GLY A 15 -1.00 17.91 6.13
N THR A 16 -0.63 16.72 5.65
CA THR A 16 -0.59 16.45 4.20
C THR A 16 -1.95 15.96 3.71
N GLU A 17 -2.81 16.89 3.28
CA GLU A 17 -3.92 16.81 2.28
C GLU A 17 -4.89 15.60 2.25
N ARG A 18 -4.71 14.57 3.08
CA ARG A 18 -5.52 13.36 3.17
C ARG A 18 -5.82 13.07 4.62
N TYR A 19 -6.72 13.89 5.16
CA TYR A 19 -7.55 13.55 6.30
C TYR A 19 -8.79 12.83 5.78
N GLY A 20 -9.24 11.77 6.46
CA GLY A 20 -10.41 11.03 6.01
C GLY A 20 -10.67 9.79 6.84
N ASP A 21 -11.55 8.94 6.30
CA ASP A 21 -11.89 7.65 6.87
C ASP A 21 -11.02 6.54 6.26
N CYS A 22 -10.78 5.51 7.06
CA CYS A 22 -10.06 4.32 6.62
C CYS A 22 -10.83 3.60 5.52
N GLU A 23 -10.24 3.35 4.35
CA GLU A 23 -10.91 2.69 3.22
C GLU A 23 -11.27 1.21 3.48
N ILE A 24 -10.86 0.67 4.63
CA ILE A 24 -11.11 -0.73 5.02
C ILE A 24 -12.24 -0.84 6.04
N CYS A 25 -12.28 0.07 7.02
CA CYS A 25 -13.25 0.00 8.12
C CYS A 25 -14.21 1.18 8.18
N ASP A 26 -14.08 2.12 7.25
CA ASP A 26 -14.91 3.33 7.12
C ASP A 26 -14.91 4.21 8.39
N LYS A 27 -13.87 4.09 9.22
CA LYS A 27 -13.71 4.87 10.46
C LYS A 27 -12.62 5.90 10.31
N HIS A 28 -12.81 7.03 10.97
CA HIS A 28 -11.84 8.12 11.00
C HIS A 28 -10.44 7.65 11.45
N VAL A 29 -9.42 8.15 10.77
CA VAL A 29 -8.00 7.86 11.06
C VAL A 29 -7.29 9.07 11.66
N ASP A 30 -7.01 9.01 12.97
CA ASP A 30 -6.11 9.96 13.64
C ASP A 30 -4.66 9.89 13.11
N ARG A 31 -4.21 8.68 12.77
CA ARG A 31 -2.87 8.42 12.25
C ARG A 31 -2.98 7.67 10.95
N THR A 32 -2.58 8.37 9.92
CA THR A 32 -2.82 7.96 8.55
C THR A 32 -1.64 7.19 7.98
N PHE A 33 -1.93 6.06 7.36
CA PHE A 33 -0.95 5.24 6.66
C PHE A 33 -1.41 5.03 5.22
N LEU A 34 -0.45 4.98 4.30
CA LEU A 34 -0.65 4.69 2.90
C LEU A 34 0.06 3.38 2.60
N LEU A 35 -0.71 2.40 2.11
CA LEU A 35 -0.19 1.18 1.53
C LEU A 35 0.00 1.40 0.03
N SER A 36 1.22 1.21 -0.44
CA SER A 36 1.56 1.30 -1.85
C SER A 36 2.13 -0.03 -2.31
N VAL A 37 1.81 -0.41 -3.54
CA VAL A 37 2.37 -1.59 -4.20
C VAL A 37 3.32 -1.15 -5.29
N SER A 38 4.52 -1.72 -5.29
CA SER A 38 5.48 -1.62 -6.38
C SER A 38 5.49 -2.98 -7.09
N ASN A 39 4.91 -3.05 -8.28
CA ASN A 39 5.01 -4.23 -9.12
C ASN A 39 6.26 -4.06 -10.01
N ILE A 40 7.15 -5.05 -10.00
CA ILE A 40 8.27 -5.12 -10.93
C ILE A 40 7.80 -5.96 -12.12
N ALA A 41 7.68 -5.31 -13.28
CA ALA A 41 7.27 -5.95 -14.52
C ALA A 41 8.39 -5.84 -15.55
N VAL A 42 8.72 -6.95 -16.21
CA VAL A 42 9.63 -6.91 -17.37
C VAL A 42 8.81 -6.74 -18.64
N VAL A 43 9.13 -5.68 -19.39
CA VAL A 43 8.57 -5.36 -20.70
C VAL A 43 9.76 -5.21 -21.66
N HIS A 44 9.78 -6.01 -22.73
CA HIS A 44 10.87 -6.03 -23.72
C HIS A 44 12.29 -6.20 -23.11
N GLY A 45 12.42 -7.01 -22.04
CA GLY A 45 13.71 -7.25 -21.38
C GLY A 45 14.18 -6.14 -20.44
N VAL A 46 13.39 -5.08 -20.26
CA VAL A 46 13.68 -3.98 -19.31
C VAL A 46 12.75 -4.08 -18.10
N GLU A 47 13.31 -3.90 -16.91
CA GLU A 47 12.55 -3.87 -15.66
C GLU A 47 11.86 -2.51 -15.47
N HIS A 48 10.54 -2.54 -15.32
CA HIS A 48 9.72 -1.39 -15.00
C HIS A 48 9.15 -1.52 -13.59
N ILE A 49 9.34 -0.47 -12.78
CA ILE A 49 8.74 -0.36 -11.45
C ILE A 49 7.41 0.39 -11.58
N LEU A 50 6.31 -0.35 -11.50
CA LEU A 50 4.96 0.20 -11.50
C LEU A 50 4.53 0.46 -10.06
N ASN A 51 4.58 1.72 -9.66
CA ASN A 51 4.14 2.18 -8.33
C ASN A 51 2.67 2.61 -8.41
N GLY A 52 1.83 2.00 -7.56
CA GLY A 52 0.43 2.40 -7.41
C GLY A 52 0.06 2.56 -5.93
N PRO A 53 -0.69 3.61 -5.55
CA PRO A 53 -1.35 3.63 -4.26
C PRO A 53 -2.36 2.49 -4.22
N LEU A 54 -2.32 1.67 -3.17
CA LEU A 54 -3.22 0.54 -3.02
C LEU A 54 -4.39 0.94 -2.11
N LEU A 55 -4.10 1.38 -0.89
CA LEU A 55 -5.09 1.63 0.14
C LEU A 55 -4.60 2.66 1.17
N PHE A 56 -5.55 3.36 1.78
CA PHE A 56 -5.37 4.35 2.82
C PHE A 56 -6.13 3.94 4.10
N GLY A 57 -5.52 4.12 5.27
CA GLY A 57 -6.23 3.84 6.51
C GLY A 57 -5.36 3.60 7.74
N HIS A 58 -5.93 2.95 8.75
CA HIS A 58 -5.20 2.55 9.95
C HIS A 58 -4.12 1.52 9.59
N LYS A 59 -2.95 1.60 10.23
CA LYS A 59 -1.88 0.60 10.09
C LYS A 59 -2.39 -0.83 10.23
N LYS A 60 -3.24 -1.09 11.24
CA LYS A 60 -3.78 -2.42 11.53
C LYS A 60 -4.62 -2.96 10.37
N CYS A 61 -5.49 -2.12 9.81
CA CYS A 61 -6.34 -2.49 8.69
C CYS A 61 -5.49 -2.80 7.45
N LEU A 62 -4.54 -1.92 7.13
CA LEU A 62 -3.66 -2.09 5.97
C LEU A 62 -2.76 -3.33 6.10
N SER A 63 -2.29 -3.66 7.31
CA SER A 63 -1.51 -4.87 7.57
C SER A 63 -2.29 -6.17 7.36
N MET A 64 -3.62 -6.18 7.58
CA MET A 64 -4.44 -7.36 7.26
C MET A 64 -4.48 -7.61 5.75
N VAL A 65 -4.60 -6.55 4.95
CA VAL A 65 -4.64 -6.68 3.48
C VAL A 65 -3.32 -7.19 2.91
N THR A 66 -2.19 -6.83 3.52
CA THR A 66 -0.88 -7.32 3.06
C THR A 66 -0.68 -8.82 3.33
N CYS A 67 -1.24 -9.38 4.41
CA CYS A 67 -1.11 -10.82 4.68
C CYS A 67 -2.02 -11.70 3.80
N ASP A 68 -3.21 -11.21 3.43
CA ASP A 68 -4.20 -12.04 2.70
C ASP A 68 -3.88 -12.22 1.20
N LYS A 69 -3.04 -11.34 0.62
CA LYS A 69 -2.70 -11.36 -0.82
C LYS A 69 -1.23 -11.61 -1.14
N GLY A 70 -0.56 -12.44 -0.33
CA GLY A 70 0.75 -13.01 -0.70
C GLY A 70 1.92 -12.02 -0.61
N ALA A 71 1.93 -11.12 0.38
CA ALA A 71 3.18 -10.53 0.81
C ALA A 71 3.94 -11.61 1.60
N SER A 72 5.06 -12.09 1.07
CA SER A 72 5.87 -13.20 1.59
C SER A 72 6.57 -12.94 2.93
N ILE A 73 6.02 -12.10 3.80
CA ILE A 73 6.52 -11.85 5.15
C ILE A 73 5.38 -11.31 6.02
N CYS A 74 4.59 -12.26 6.52
CA CYS A 74 4.00 -12.24 7.84
C CYS A 74 4.65 -13.43 8.57
#